data_AF-A0A7X8W3G8-F1
#
_entry.id   AF-A0A7X8W3G8-F1
#
_cell.length_a   1.000
_cell.length_b   1.000
_cell.length_c   1.000
_cell.angle_alpha   90.00
_cell.angle_beta   90.00
_cell.angle_gamma   90.00
#
_symmetry.space_group_name_H-M   'P 1'
#
loop_
_entity.id
_entity.type
_entity.pdbx_description
1 polymer ?
#
loop_
_entity_poly.entity_id
_entity_poly.type
_entity_poly.pdbx_seq_one_letter_code
_entity_poly.pdbx_strand_id
1 'polypeptide(L)'
;MKKNKIKRTTEDVVVDVIAYTFLALLSLSIILPFCQVITISMSPSSVVNKTGFHLFPTSLDFNGYREIIANDNFLHSYFITIMRTIVGVACSILITMLTA
;
A
#
# COMPACT_ATOMS: atom_id res chain seq x y z
N MET A 1 39.09 -22.52 -1.41
CA MET A 1 38.25 -21.31 -1.24
C MET A 1 37.87 -21.16 0.24
N LYS A 2 38.62 -20.35 1.01
CA LYS A 2 38.39 -20.14 2.45
C LYS A 2 37.23 -19.14 2.61
N LYS A 3 36.08 -19.58 3.12
CA LYS A 3 34.99 -18.68 3.51
C LYS A 3 35.43 -17.90 4.76
N ASN A 4 35.85 -16.65 4.57
CA ASN A 4 36.07 -15.73 5.69
C ASN A 4 34.70 -15.43 6.33
N LYS A 5 34.40 -16.10 7.44
CA LYS A 5 33.31 -15.70 8.32
C LYS A 5 33.80 -14.46 9.07
N ILE A 6 33.36 -13.28 8.64
CA ILE A 6 33.54 -12.04 9.40
C ILE A 6 32.88 -12.29 10.77
N LYS A 7 33.68 -12.24 11.84
CA LYS A 7 33.16 -12.34 13.20
C LYS A 7 32.37 -11.06 13.46
N ARG A 8 31.07 -11.18 13.71
CA ARG A 8 30.25 -10.03 14.08
C ARG A 8 30.68 -9.52 15.45
N THR A 9 30.92 -8.22 15.53
CA THR A 9 31.26 -7.54 16.77
C THR A 9 29.98 -7.33 17.58
N THR A 10 30.07 -7.22 18.90
CA THR A 10 28.88 -6.96 19.74
C THR A 10 28.18 -5.65 19.33
N GLU A 11 28.96 -4.67 18.89
CA GLU A 11 28.46 -3.40 18.34
C GLU A 11 27.61 -3.61 17.08
N ASP A 12 28.06 -4.46 16.15
CA ASP A 12 27.31 -4.79 14.93
C ASP A 12 25.95 -5.40 15.26
N VAL A 13 25.90 -6.29 16.26
CA VAL A 13 24.65 -6.96 16.67
C VAL A 13 23.67 -5.96 17.30
N VAL A 14 24.15 -5.01 18.11
CA VAL A 14 23.30 -3.98 18.73
C VAL A 14 22.70 -3.06 17.66
N VAL A 15 23.51 -2.61 16.70
CA VAL A 15 23.03 -1.76 15.59
C VAL A 15 22.02 -2.51 14.73
N ASP A 16 22.30 -3.77 14.37
CA ASP A 16 21.36 -4.61 13.62
C ASP A 16 20.03 -4.74 14.37
N VAL A 17 20.03 -5.08 15.66
CA VAL A 17 18.81 -5.26 16.45
C VAL A 17 17.97 -3.98 16.50
N ILE A 18 18.61 -2.82 16.69
CA ILE A 18 17.90 -1.53 16.70
C ILE A 18 17.31 -1.24 15.31
N ALA A 19 18.09 -1.41 14.25
CA ALA A 19 17.66 -1.17 12.88
C ALA A 19 16.49 -2.08 12.48
N TYR A 20 16.59 -3.38 12.76
CA TYR A 20 15.52 -4.34 12.47
C TYR A 20 14.27 -4.07 13.30
N THR A 21 14.40 -3.70 14.58
CA THR A 21 13.26 -3.35 15.42
C THR A 21 12.55 -2.10 14.89
N PHE A 22 13.31 -1.07 14.53
CA PHE A 22 12.76 0.16 13.95
C PHE A 22 12.06 -0.11 12.62
N LEU A 23 12.70 -0.86 11.72
CA LEU A 23 12.10 -1.24 10.43
C LEU A 23 10.83 -2.09 10.62
N ALA A 24 10.81 -2.99 11.60
CA ALA A 24 9.63 -3.80 11.92
C ALA A 24 8.46 -2.92 12.41
N LEU A 25 8.72 -1.97 13.31
CA LEU A 25 7.70 -1.03 13.79
C LEU A 25 7.19 -0.12 12.66
N LEU A 26 8.09 0.41 11.83
CA LEU A 26 7.72 1.25 10.69
C LEU A 26 6.88 0.47 9.68
N SER A 27 7.26 -0.77 9.38
CA SER A 27 6.48 -1.67 8.53
C SER A 27 5.09 -1.94 9.10
N LEU A 28 4.98 -2.26 10.40
CA LEU A 28 3.68 -2.46 11.06
C LEU A 28 2.81 -1.20 11.02
N SER A 29 3.38 -0.02 11.23
CA SER A 29 2.66 1.25 11.16
C SER A 29 2.06 1.51 9.77
N ILE A 30 2.67 0.95 8.72
CA ILE A 30 2.17 1.06 7.34
C ILE A 30 1.15 -0.04 7.06
N ILE A 31 1.44 -1.29 7.43
CA ILE A 31 0.57 -2.45 7.12
C ILE A 31 -0.78 -2.34 7.84
N LEU A 32 -0.81 -1.87 9.10
CA LEU A 32 -2.05 -1.76 9.89
C LEU A 32 -3.15 -0.93 9.20
N PRO A 33 -2.91 0.32 8.75
CA PRO A 33 -3.93 1.09 8.04
C PRO A 33 -4.32 0.46 6.69
N PHE A 34 -3.40 -0.19 5.97
CA PHE A 34 -3.76 -0.91 4.74
C PHE A 34 -4.73 -2.08 5.01
N CYS A 35 -4.47 -2.89 6.04
CA CYS A 35 -5.38 -3.96 6.46
C CYS A 35 -6.78 -3.41 6.85
N GLN A 36 -6.81 -2.26 7.53
CA GLN A 36 -8.06 -1.59 7.88
C GLN A 36 -8.83 -1.11 6.64
N VAL A 37 -8.15 -0.53 5.65
CA VAL A 37 -8.79 -0.08 4.40
C VAL A 37 -9.45 -1.25 3.67
N ILE A 38 -8.77 -2.41 3.58
CA ILE A 38 -9.33 -3.63 2.97
C ILE A 38 -10.55 -4.12 3.76
N THR A 39 -10.46 -4.09 5.08
CA THR A 39 -11.56 -4.53 5.95
C THR A 39 -12.79 -3.65 5.79
N ILE A 40 -12.61 -2.32 5.75
CA ILE A 40 -13.68 -1.36 5.56
C ILE A 40 -14.30 -1.50 4.16
N SER A 41 -13.48 -1.70 3.12
CA SER A 41 -13.98 -1.83 1.75
C SER A 41 -14.83 -3.10 1.53
N MET A 42 -14.66 -4.12 2.37
CA MET A 42 -15.42 -5.37 2.35
C MET A 42 -16.49 -5.47 3.44
N SER A 43 -16.75 -4.40 4.19
CA SER A 43 -17.74 -4.38 5.28
C SER A 43 -18.97 -3.55 4.90
N PRO A 44 -20.18 -3.90 5.39
CA PRO A 44 -21.37 -3.12 5.12
C PRO A 44 -21.30 -1.76 5.83
N SER A 45 -21.91 -0.73 5.22
CA SER A 45 -21.87 0.65 5.72
C SER A 45 -22.41 0.80 7.15
N SER A 46 -23.34 -0.06 7.55
CA SER A 46 -23.90 -0.10 8.91
C SER A 46 -22.90 -0.56 9.97
N VAL A 47 -21.95 -1.42 9.62
CA VAL A 47 -20.87 -1.91 10.49
C VAL A 47 -19.77 -0.87 10.54
N VAL A 48 -19.35 -0.34 9.39
CA VAL A 48 -18.32 0.73 9.31
C VAL A 48 -18.69 1.95 10.16
N ASN A 49 -19.97 2.34 10.20
CA ASN A 49 -20.42 3.48 11.00
C ASN A 49 -20.60 3.19 12.50
N LYS A 50 -20.72 1.92 12.89
CA LYS A 50 -20.98 1.50 14.29
C LYS A 50 -19.72 1.01 15.01
N THR A 51 -18.91 0.23 14.33
CA THR A 51 -17.67 -0.34 14.87
C THR A 51 -16.50 0.46 14.33
N GLY A 52 -15.68 1.02 15.22
CA GLY A 52 -14.46 1.77 14.89
C GLY A 52 -13.36 0.89 14.28
N PHE A 53 -12.14 0.95 14.82
CA PHE A 53 -11.01 0.17 14.29
C PHE A 53 -11.24 -1.35 14.42
N HIS A 54 -11.21 -2.06 13.29
CA HIS A 54 -11.25 -3.53 13.23
C HIS A 54 -10.33 -4.04 12.12
N LEU A 55 -9.52 -5.06 12.44
CA LEU A 55 -8.55 -5.65 11.50
C LEU A 55 -9.16 -6.74 10.60
N PHE A 56 -10.35 -7.24 10.96
CA PHE A 56 -11.07 -8.26 10.19
C PHE A 56 -12.55 -7.90 10.10
N PRO A 57 -13.19 -8.09 8.92
CA PRO A 57 -14.58 -7.72 8.72
C PRO A 57 -15.50 -8.64 9.53
N THR A 58 -16.46 -8.07 10.27
CA THR A 58 -17.46 -8.86 11.02
C THR A 58 -18.45 -9.55 10.08
N SER A 59 -18.70 -8.94 8.92
CA SER A 59 -19.57 -9.46 7.87
C SER A 59 -19.03 -9.00 6.52
N LEU A 60 -18.89 -9.92 5.57
CA LEU A 60 -18.43 -9.62 4.22
C LEU A 60 -19.58 -9.08 3.38
N ASP A 61 -19.41 -7.86 2.85
CA ASP A 61 -20.34 -7.21 1.93
C ASP A 61 -19.57 -6.58 0.76
N PHE A 62 -20.06 -6.83 -0.46
CA PHE A 62 -19.47 -6.32 -1.70
C PHE A 62 -20.35 -5.27 -2.39
N ASN A 63 -21.46 -4.85 -1.77
CA ASN A 63 -22.32 -3.82 -2.33
C ASN A 63 -21.56 -2.51 -2.58
N GLY A 64 -20.62 -2.12 -1.69
CA GLY A 64 -19.80 -0.93 -1.89
C GLY A 64 -19.07 -0.91 -3.25
N TYR A 65 -18.55 -2.06 -3.69
CA TYR A 65 -17.92 -2.18 -5.00
C TYR A 65 -18.93 -2.08 -6.14
N ARG A 66 -20.13 -2.67 -5.99
CA ARG A 66 -21.19 -2.58 -7.00
C ARG A 66 -21.65 -1.14 -7.21
N GLU A 67 -21.83 -0.38 -6.12
CA GLU A 67 -22.20 1.04 -6.17
C GLU A 67 -21.15 1.90 -6.88
N ILE A 68 -19.87 1.65 -6.60
CA ILE A 68 -18.75 2.38 -7.25
C ILE A 68 -18.71 2.08 -8.76
N ILE A 69 -18.87 0.82 -9.15
CA ILE A 69 -18.84 0.41 -10.57
C ILE A 69 -20.09 0.89 -11.32
N ALA A 70 -21.25 0.95 -10.67
CA ALA A 70 -22.47 1.49 -11.26
C ALA A 70 -22.42 3.01 -11.46
N ASN A 71 -21.43 3.70 -10.90
CA ASN A 71 -21.27 5.13 -11.02
C ASN A 71 -20.44 5.51 -12.26
N ASP A 72 -21.12 5.97 -13.31
CA ASP A 72 -20.47 6.39 -14.57
C ASP A 72 -19.42 7.49 -14.39
N ASN A 73 -19.64 8.43 -13.47
CA ASN A 73 -18.66 9.49 -13.19
C ASN A 73 -17.38 8.92 -12.59
N PHE A 74 -17.49 7.92 -11.70
CA PHE A 74 -16.33 7.26 -11.13
C PHE A 74 -15.51 6.54 -12.21
N LEU A 75 -16.16 5.78 -13.09
CA LEU A 75 -15.48 5.07 -14.19
C LEU A 75 -14.83 6.05 -15.17
N HIS A 76 -15.52 7.13 -15.53
CA HIS A 76 -14.97 8.16 -16.40
C HIS A 76 -13.75 8.85 -15.76
N SER A 77 -13.84 9.25 -14.49
CA SER A 77 -12.70 9.84 -13.77
C SER A 77 -11.51 8.88 -13.67
N TYR A 78 -11.76 7.59 -13.40
CA TYR A 78 -10.71 6.58 -13.36
C TYR A 78 -10.02 6.39 -14.71
N PHE A 79 -10.80 6.39 -15.81
CA PHE A 79 -10.26 6.33 -17.17
C PHE A 79 -9.35 7.52 -17.49
N ILE A 80 -9.78 8.74 -17.14
CA ILE A 80 -8.97 9.95 -17.35
C ILE A 80 -7.67 9.89 -16.53
N THR A 81 -7.68 9.37 -15.31
CA THR A 81 -6.46 9.14 -14.50
C THR A 81 -5.48 8.21 -15.22
N ILE A 82 -5.96 7.08 -15.75
CA ILE A 82 -5.11 6.13 -16.49
C ILE A 82 -4.51 6.78 -17.72
N MET A 83 -5.34 7.43 -18.55
CA MET A 83 -4.88 8.13 -19.76
C MET A 83 -3.82 9.18 -19.42
N ARG A 84 -4.03 9.98 -18.36
CA ARG A 84 -3.09 11.00 -17.93
C ARG A 84 -1.76 10.40 -17.47
N THR A 85 -1.77 9.31 -16.72
CA THR A 85 -0.54 8.63 -16.28
C THR A 85 0.25 8.08 -17.47
N ILE A 86 -0.42 7.43 -18.41
CA ILE A 86 0.23 6.85 -19.60
C ILE A 86 0.84 7.95 -20.47
N VAL A 87 0.03 8.96 -20.83
CA VAL A 87 0.50 10.08 -21.66
C VAL A 87 1.62 10.83 -20.96
N GLY A 88 1.47 11.11 -19.67
CA GLY A 88 2.49 11.78 -18.87
C GLY A 88 3.82 11.03 -18.86
N VAL A 89 3.80 9.73 -18.55
CA VAL A 89 5.00 8.88 -18.54
C VAL A 89 5.62 8.78 -19.93
N ALA A 90 4.81 8.57 -20.98
CA ALA A 90 5.31 8.50 -22.35
C ALA A 90 6.00 9.81 -22.77
N CYS A 91 5.38 10.96 -22.52
CA CYS A 91 5.97 12.26 -22.80
C CYS A 91 7.24 12.50 -21.99
N SER A 92 7.24 12.18 -20.69
CA SER A 92 8.44 12.29 -19.84
C SER A 92 9.60 11.47 -20.39
N ILE A 93 9.34 10.21 -20.75
CA ILE A 93 10.36 9.32 -21.32
C ILE A 93 10.87 9.86 -22.66
N LEU A 94 9.99 10.28 -23.57
CA LEU A 94 10.39 10.81 -24.88
C LEU A 94 11.27 12.05 -24.74
N ILE A 95 10.89 13.00 -23.87
CA ILE A 95 11.68 14.20 -23.63
C ILE A 95 13.03 13.83 -23.03
N THR A 96 13.07 12.99 -22.00
CA THR A 96 14.33 12.55 -21.38
C THR A 96 15.25 11.87 -22.39
N MET A 97 14.73 10.99 -23.26
CA MET A 97 15.55 10.34 -24.29
C MET A 97 16.10 11.31 -25.35
N LEU A 98 15.38 12.38 -25.67
CA LEU A 98 15.83 13.36 -26.65
C LEU A 98 16.86 14.35 -26.08
N THR A 99 16.85 14.56 -24.76
CA THR A 99 17.74 15.51 -24.08
C THR A 99 18.99 14.90 -23.46
N ALA A 100 18.93 13.62 -23.07
CA ALA A 100 20.03 12.90 -22.42
C ALA A 100 21.01 12.32 -23.46
#